data_AF-A0A2V6PFZ8-F1
#
_entry.id   AF-A0A2V6PFZ8-F1
#
_cell.length_a   1.000
_cell.length_b   1.000
_cell.length_c   1.000
_cell.angle_alpha   90.00
_cell.angle_beta   90.00
_cell.angle_gamma   90.00
#
_symmetry.space_group_name_H-M   'P 1'
#
loop_
_entity.id
_entity.type
_entity.pdbx_description
1 polymer ?
#
loop_
_entity_poly.entity_id
_entity_poly.type
_entity_poly.pdbx_seq_one_letter_code
_entity_poly.pdbx_strand_id
1 'polypeptide(L)'
;WKCDLTTLECVKTDVKDSAAPAVETAEDAKVAAGRRQERGQREDSDHSSGRSPDGKWTAFVKDHNLFIKSRDDQKEVQLSADGKEGLAYGRLSWAPDSRTLVAFLIESGERKEVYLIQSSPPGGGRAKLQTRPYALPGDKFTTYELNLFDVTGPKQTKPDVDRFEH
;
A
#
# COMPACT_ATOMS: atom_id res chain seq x y z
N TRP A 1 10.93 -12.86 -28.10
CA TRP A 1 12.24 -13.54 -28.06
C TRP A 1 12.11 -14.73 -27.15
N LYS A 2 12.81 -15.82 -27.48
CA LYS A 2 12.93 -16.99 -26.61
C LYS A 2 14.41 -17.32 -26.48
N CYS A 3 14.89 -17.51 -25.27
CA CYS A 3 16.29 -17.73 -24.97
C CYS A 3 16.48 -19.09 -24.31
N ASP A 4 17.57 -19.76 -24.64
CA ASP A 4 18.03 -20.98 -23.98
C ASP A 4 19.22 -20.62 -23.07
N LEU A 5 19.10 -20.96 -21.78
CA LEU A 5 20.11 -20.61 -20.77
C LEU A 5 21.30 -21.57 -20.74
N THR A 6 21.22 -22.69 -21.48
CA THR A 6 22.30 -23.68 -21.58
C THR A 6 23.30 -23.30 -22.66
N THR A 7 22.84 -22.66 -23.73
CA THR A 7 23.67 -22.23 -24.87
C THR A 7 23.87 -20.72 -24.93
N LEU A 8 23.12 -19.95 -24.11
CA LEU A 8 23.14 -18.48 -24.06
C LEU A 8 22.81 -17.82 -25.40
N GLU A 9 22.05 -18.51 -26.25
CA GLU A 9 21.57 -17.96 -27.52
C GLU A 9 20.10 -17.54 -27.42
N CYS A 10 19.77 -16.42 -28.07
CA CYS A 10 18.43 -15.86 -28.09
C CYS A 10 17.97 -15.69 -29.55
N VAL A 11 16.75 -16.12 -29.84
CA VAL A 11 16.13 -15.95 -31.17
C VAL A 11 14.93 -15.00 -31.08
N LYS A 12 14.86 -14.06 -32.02
CA LYS A 12 13.76 -13.09 -32.14
C LYS A 12 12.54 -13.80 -32.67
N THR A 13 11.46 -13.75 -31.89
CA THR A 13 10.14 -14.18 -32.35
C THR A 13 9.44 -12.94 -32.89
N ASP A 14 9.28 -12.83 -34.20
CA ASP A 14 8.50 -11.76 -34.81
C ASP A 14 7.01 -12.01 -34.57
N VAL A 15 6.44 -11.24 -33.64
CA VAL A 15 4.99 -11.12 -33.49
C VAL A 15 4.58 -9.89 -34.29
N LYS A 16 3.72 -10.09 -35.29
CA LYS A 16 3.17 -9.04 -36.14
C LYS A 16 2.05 -8.35 -35.36
N ASP A 17 2.35 -7.22 -34.75
CA ASP A 17 1.35 -6.36 -34.09
C ASP A 17 0.45 -5.70 -35.14
N SER A 18 -0.80 -6.13 -35.23
CA SER A 18 -1.86 -5.40 -35.92
C SER A 18 -2.27 -4.22 -35.05
N ALA A 19 -1.97 -3.01 -35.52
CA ALA A 19 -2.40 -1.76 -34.92
C ALA A 19 -3.94 -1.61 -35.00
N ALA A 20 -4.58 -1.38 -33.85
CA ALA A 20 -5.92 -0.81 -33.76
C ALA A 20 -5.82 0.70 -33.46
N PRO A 21 -6.70 1.56 -34.00
CA PRO A 21 -6.63 2.99 -33.74
C PRO A 21 -7.19 3.33 -32.35
N ALA A 22 -6.47 4.17 -31.61
CA ALA A 22 -6.94 4.76 -30.36
C ALA A 22 -7.81 5.98 -30.66
N VAL A 23 -9.12 5.86 -30.41
CA VAL A 23 -10.00 7.02 -30.25
C VAL A 23 -10.39 7.04 -28.77
N GLU A 24 -9.74 7.90 -28.01
CA GLU A 24 -10.06 8.10 -26.59
C GLU A 24 -11.37 8.89 -26.49
N THR A 25 -12.40 8.27 -25.92
CA THR A 25 -13.68 8.95 -25.66
C THR A 25 -13.74 9.41 -24.21
N ALA A 26 -14.63 10.35 -23.91
CA ALA A 26 -14.75 10.97 -22.59
C ALA A 26 -15.10 9.99 -21.44
N GLU A 27 -15.51 8.75 -21.75
CA GLU A 27 -15.69 7.68 -20.77
C GLU A 27 -14.36 7.13 -20.23
N ASP A 28 -13.32 7.04 -21.07
CA ASP A 28 -12.00 6.52 -20.68
C ASP A 28 -11.33 7.41 -19.61
N ALA A 29 -11.57 8.72 -19.66
CA ALA A 29 -11.06 9.69 -18.68
C ALA A 29 -11.69 9.52 -17.28
N LYS A 30 -12.96 9.11 -17.19
CA LYS A 30 -13.63 8.85 -15.91
C LYS A 30 -13.19 7.53 -15.30
N VAL A 31 -12.96 6.51 -16.12
CA VAL A 31 -12.38 5.23 -15.69
C VAL A 31 -10.95 5.45 -15.19
N ALA A 32 -10.14 6.26 -15.88
CA ALA A 32 -8.78 6.61 -15.44
C ALA A 32 -8.75 7.39 -14.11
N ALA A 33 -9.70 8.31 -13.88
CA ALA A 33 -9.84 9.05 -12.63
C ALA A 33 -10.25 8.14 -11.46
N GLY A 34 -11.23 7.25 -11.66
CA GLY A 34 -11.63 6.25 -10.67
C GLY A 34 -10.50 5.27 -10.33
N ARG A 35 -9.75 4.82 -11.35
CA ARG A 35 -8.59 3.92 -11.17
C ARG A 35 -7.44 4.58 -10.40
N ARG A 36 -7.27 5.90 -10.52
CA ARG A 36 -6.22 6.66 -9.81
C ARG A 36 -6.57 6.88 -8.34
N GLN A 37 -7.85 7.08 -8.03
CA GLN A 37 -8.33 7.25 -6.65
C GLN A 37 -8.23 5.93 -5.86
N GLU A 38 -8.44 4.79 -6.52
CA GLU A 38 -8.21 3.46 -5.95
C GLU A 38 -6.72 3.08 -5.84
N ARG A 39 -5.83 3.65 -6.66
CA ARG A 39 -4.39 3.34 -6.64
C ARG A 39 -3.72 3.78 -5.34
N GLY A 40 -4.15 4.90 -4.76
CA GLY A 40 -3.65 5.39 -3.48
C GLY A 40 -4.15 4.60 -2.26
N GLN A 41 -5.10 3.68 -2.43
CA GLN A 41 -5.58 2.78 -1.37
C GLN A 41 -5.10 1.34 -1.55
N ARG A 42 -4.71 0.92 -2.76
CA ARG A 42 -4.30 -0.46 -3.06
C ARG A 42 -2.80 -0.75 -2.86
N GLU A 43 -1.96 0.27 -2.67
CA GLU A 43 -0.51 0.07 -2.54
C GLU A 43 -0.05 -0.38 -1.14
N ASP A 44 -0.91 -0.34 -0.11
CA ASP A 44 -0.54 -0.77 1.27
C ASP A 44 -1.10 -2.15 1.67
N SER A 45 -1.93 -2.80 0.84
CA SER A 45 -2.64 -4.03 1.21
C SER A 45 -2.08 -5.34 0.64
N ASP A 46 -1.10 -5.32 -0.28
CA ASP A 46 -0.89 -6.48 -1.17
C ASP A 46 0.51 -7.15 -1.17
N HIS A 47 1.43 -6.81 -0.27
CA HIS A 47 2.77 -7.48 -0.23
C HIS A 47 3.21 -8.10 1.09
N SER A 48 2.29 -8.35 2.01
CA SER A 48 2.51 -9.35 3.05
C SER A 48 1.26 -10.20 3.09
N SER A 49 1.36 -11.46 2.66
CA SER A 49 0.47 -12.45 3.27
C SER A 49 0.70 -12.27 4.76
N GLY A 50 -0.32 -11.83 5.51
CA GLY A 50 -0.23 -11.72 6.97
C GLY A 50 0.18 -13.05 7.63
N ARG A 51 0.26 -14.13 6.85
CA ARG A 51 0.81 -15.43 7.22
C ARG A 51 2.30 -15.37 7.56
N SER A 52 2.68 -16.02 8.67
CA SER A 52 4.08 -16.28 9.01
C SER A 52 4.75 -17.21 8.00
N PRO A 53 6.08 -17.13 7.82
CA PRO A 53 6.83 -18.03 6.93
C PRO A 53 6.69 -19.52 7.26
N ASP A 54 6.60 -19.87 8.56
CA ASP A 54 6.34 -21.24 9.02
C ASP A 54 4.87 -21.69 8.83
N GLY A 55 4.00 -20.75 8.45
CA GLY A 55 2.59 -20.98 8.16
C GLY A 55 1.69 -21.16 9.37
N LYS A 56 2.20 -21.05 10.61
CA LYS A 56 1.44 -21.28 11.85
C LYS A 56 0.58 -20.10 12.29
N TRP A 57 1.02 -18.88 11.98
CA TRP A 57 0.37 -17.65 12.40
C TRP A 57 -0.16 -16.86 11.21
N THR A 58 -1.19 -16.08 11.44
CA THR A 58 -1.71 -15.08 10.51
C THR A 58 -1.93 -13.78 11.27
N ALA A 59 -1.16 -12.76 10.94
CA ALA A 59 -1.26 -11.39 11.43
C ALA A 59 -2.34 -10.61 10.68
N PHE A 60 -3.06 -9.77 11.41
CA PHE A 60 -4.09 -8.90 10.88
C PHE A 60 -4.30 -7.69 11.78
N VAL A 61 -4.90 -6.64 11.23
CA VAL A 61 -5.26 -5.43 11.97
C VAL A 61 -6.76 -5.44 12.22
N LYS A 62 -7.15 -5.22 13.47
CA LYS A 62 -8.55 -5.12 13.91
C LYS A 62 -8.65 -3.99 14.92
N ASP A 63 -9.66 -3.13 14.79
CA ASP A 63 -9.86 -1.99 15.68
C ASP A 63 -8.58 -1.15 15.88
N HIS A 64 -7.88 -0.86 14.77
CA HIS A 64 -6.59 -0.15 14.69
C HIS A 64 -5.39 -0.84 15.38
N ASN A 65 -5.60 -2.00 15.99
CA ASN A 65 -4.60 -2.75 16.74
C ASN A 65 -4.15 -4.01 16.01
N LEU A 66 -2.98 -4.52 16.39
CA LEU A 66 -2.34 -5.67 15.77
C LEU A 66 -2.72 -6.95 16.50
N PHE A 67 -3.13 -7.95 15.73
CA PHE A 67 -3.49 -9.27 16.21
C PHE A 67 -2.77 -10.34 15.41
N ILE A 68 -2.61 -11.49 16.03
CA ILE A 68 -2.22 -12.73 15.37
C ILE A 68 -3.24 -13.81 15.66
N LYS A 69 -3.45 -14.68 14.69
CA LYS A 69 -4.30 -15.85 14.80
C LYS A 69 -3.50 -17.10 14.52
N SER A 70 -3.55 -18.07 15.43
CA SER A 70 -2.96 -19.37 15.18
C SER A 70 -3.83 -20.17 14.22
N ARG A 71 -3.21 -20.89 13.28
CA ARG A 71 -3.94 -21.71 12.30
C ARG A 71 -4.49 -22.99 12.89
N ASP A 72 -3.83 -23.54 13.91
CA ASP A 72 -4.16 -24.85 14.47
C ASP A 72 -5.42 -24.79 15.34
N ASP A 73 -5.48 -23.81 16.25
CA ASP A 73 -6.56 -23.65 17.23
C ASP A 73 -7.50 -22.47 16.91
N GLN A 74 -7.21 -21.70 15.85
CA GLN A 74 -7.94 -20.47 15.49
C GLN A 74 -7.98 -19.41 16.61
N LYS A 75 -7.09 -19.51 17.60
CA LYS A 75 -7.03 -18.59 18.72
C LYS A 75 -6.41 -17.27 18.29
N GLU A 76 -7.07 -16.18 18.66
CA GLU A 76 -6.60 -14.81 18.44
C GLU A 76 -5.85 -14.32 19.67
N VAL A 77 -4.71 -13.66 19.43
CA VAL A 77 -3.90 -12.99 20.44
C VAL A 77 -3.68 -11.56 20.01
N GLN A 78 -4.02 -10.63 20.90
CA GLN A 78 -3.78 -9.21 20.69
C GLN A 78 -2.31 -8.88 21.03
N LEU A 79 -1.61 -8.22 20.11
CA LEU A 79 -0.22 -7.83 20.28
C LEU A 79 -0.05 -6.36 20.67
N SER A 80 -1.01 -5.50 20.31
CA SER A 80 -0.99 -4.07 20.66
C SER A 80 -2.35 -3.57 21.14
N ALA A 81 -2.35 -2.48 21.91
CA ALA A 81 -3.56 -1.85 22.45
C ALA A 81 -3.54 -0.30 22.38
N ASP A 82 -2.52 0.29 21.74
CA ASP A 82 -2.32 1.74 21.61
C ASP A 82 -2.87 2.33 20.30
N GLY A 83 -3.44 1.50 19.42
CA GLY A 83 -4.08 1.94 18.18
C GLY A 83 -5.45 2.60 18.40
N LYS A 84 -5.75 3.62 17.59
CA LYS A 84 -6.99 4.41 17.61
C LYS A 84 -7.26 5.05 16.24
N GLU A 85 -8.41 5.72 16.09
CA GLU A 85 -8.73 6.46 14.86
C GLU A 85 -7.61 7.46 14.50
N GLY A 86 -7.17 7.46 13.24
CA GLY A 86 -6.05 8.25 12.76
C GLY A 86 -4.66 7.75 13.18
N LEU A 87 -4.55 6.71 14.02
CA LEU A 87 -3.31 6.10 14.50
C LEU A 87 -3.43 4.57 14.53
N ALA A 88 -3.15 3.91 13.41
CA ALA A 88 -3.43 2.49 13.23
C ALA A 88 -2.19 1.69 12.86
N TYR A 89 -2.12 0.43 13.28
CA TYR A 89 -1.08 -0.48 12.82
C TYR A 89 -1.29 -0.84 11.33
N GLY A 90 -0.18 -1.00 10.60
CA GLY A 90 -0.16 -1.39 9.20
C GLY A 90 1.24 -1.80 8.75
N ARG A 91 1.41 -2.07 7.44
CA ARG A 91 2.70 -2.46 6.83
C ARG A 91 3.38 -3.60 7.58
N LEU A 92 2.65 -4.70 7.70
CA LEU A 92 3.10 -5.87 8.45
C LEU A 92 4.18 -6.64 7.68
N SER A 93 5.20 -7.11 8.38
CA SER A 93 6.25 -7.94 7.80
C SER A 93 6.76 -8.96 8.81
N TRP A 94 6.75 -10.23 8.44
CA TRP A 94 7.28 -11.29 9.29
C TRP A 94 8.79 -11.42 9.12
N ALA A 95 9.48 -11.61 10.24
CA ALA A 95 10.85 -12.09 10.22
C ALA A 95 10.90 -13.50 9.58
N PRO A 96 11.96 -13.83 8.83
CA PRO A 96 12.11 -15.15 8.19
C PRO A 96 12.04 -16.33 9.16
N ASP A 97 12.42 -16.11 10.42
CA ASP A 97 12.39 -17.10 11.49
C ASP A 97 10.98 -17.33 12.10
N SER A 98 9.97 -16.58 11.64
CA SER A 98 8.58 -16.61 12.13
C SER A 98 8.39 -16.25 13.62
N ARG A 99 9.41 -15.69 14.28
CA ARG A 99 9.34 -15.33 15.71
C ARG A 99 8.96 -13.88 15.93
N THR A 100 9.37 -13.02 15.01
CA THR A 100 9.16 -11.57 15.12
C THR A 100 8.23 -11.09 14.01
N LEU A 101 7.26 -10.26 14.39
CA LEU A 101 6.42 -9.51 13.47
C LEU A 101 6.77 -8.03 13.57
N VAL A 102 7.11 -7.43 12.44
CA VAL A 102 7.37 -6.00 12.31
C VAL A 102 6.10 -5.34 11.82
N ALA A 103 5.73 -4.20 12.41
CA ALA A 103 4.61 -3.38 11.96
C ALA A 103 4.93 -1.91 12.18
N PHE A 104 4.24 -1.04 11.44
CA PHE A 104 4.27 0.40 11.67
C PHE A 104 3.00 0.84 12.37
N LEU A 105 3.13 1.65 13.41
CA LEU A 105 2.04 2.48 13.92
C LEU A 105 1.99 3.73 13.07
N ILE A 106 0.94 3.85 12.25
CA ILE A 106 0.80 4.85 11.20
C ILE A 106 -0.13 5.94 11.69
N GLU A 107 0.40 7.15 11.84
CA GLU A 107 -0.38 8.34 12.11
C GLU A 107 -0.75 9.01 10.79
N SER A 108 -2.05 9.08 10.49
CA SER A 108 -2.54 9.61 9.22
C SER A 108 -2.28 11.11 9.10
N GLY A 109 -1.69 11.50 7.98
CA GLY A 109 -1.53 12.91 7.62
C GLY A 109 -2.82 13.56 7.11
N GLU A 110 -2.80 14.88 6.99
CA GLU A 110 -3.85 15.65 6.35
C GLU A 110 -3.74 15.52 4.83
N ARG A 111 -4.81 15.09 4.18
CA ARG A 111 -4.88 14.99 2.71
C ARG A 111 -5.86 16.03 2.18
N LYS A 112 -5.43 17.30 2.20
CA LYS A 112 -6.21 18.41 1.65
C LYS A 112 -6.21 18.39 0.12
N GLU A 113 -7.28 18.90 -0.46
CA GLU A 113 -7.42 19.02 -1.90
C GLU A 113 -6.95 20.39 -2.38
N VAL A 114 -6.34 20.40 -3.56
CA VAL A 114 -6.12 21.62 -4.34
C VAL A 114 -7.03 21.62 -5.56
N TYR A 115 -7.54 22.80 -5.88
CA TYR A 115 -8.47 23.03 -6.99
C TYR A 115 -7.75 23.74 -8.14
N LEU A 116 -7.77 23.12 -9.31
CA LEU A 116 -7.24 23.67 -10.55
C LEU A 116 -8.38 23.98 -11.51
N ILE A 117 -8.42 25.20 -12.03
CA ILE A 117 -9.34 25.57 -13.10
C ILE A 117 -8.60 25.41 -14.43
N GLN A 118 -8.99 24.43 -15.22
CA GLN A 118 -8.53 24.29 -16.59
C GLN A 118 -9.35 25.25 -17.47
N SER A 119 -8.81 26.45 -17.69
CA SER A 119 -9.47 27.52 -18.46
C SER A 119 -9.67 27.18 -19.94
N SER A 120 -8.74 26.41 -20.53
CA SER A 120 -8.75 26.07 -21.96
C SER A 120 -8.56 24.56 -22.14
N PRO A 121 -9.62 23.76 -21.97
CA PRO A 121 -9.54 22.32 -22.13
C PRO A 121 -9.20 21.91 -23.58
N PRO A 122 -8.47 20.80 -23.78
CA PRO A 122 -8.39 20.14 -25.08
C PRO A 122 -9.80 19.85 -25.60
N GLY A 123 -10.09 20.29 -26.83
CA GLY A 123 -11.44 20.25 -27.43
C GLY A 123 -12.26 21.54 -27.26
N GLY A 124 -11.73 22.56 -26.57
CA GLY A 124 -12.42 23.83 -26.37
C GLY A 124 -13.60 23.74 -25.38
N GLY A 125 -14.40 24.80 -25.32
CA GLY A 125 -15.60 24.87 -24.47
C GLY A 125 -15.35 25.52 -23.09
N ARG A 126 -16.25 25.23 -22.14
CA ARG A 126 -16.24 25.84 -20.80
C ARG A 126 -15.07 25.32 -19.96
N ALA A 127 -14.63 26.14 -19.00
CA ALA A 127 -13.60 25.77 -18.04
C ALA A 127 -13.99 24.50 -17.25
N LYS A 128 -12.99 23.67 -16.92
CA LYS A 128 -13.16 22.43 -16.14
C LYS A 128 -12.48 22.54 -14.78
N LEU A 129 -13.17 22.15 -13.72
CA LEU A 129 -12.58 21.98 -12.40
C LEU A 129 -11.81 20.65 -12.34
N GLN A 130 -10.57 20.70 -11.88
CA GLN A 130 -9.74 19.54 -11.57
C GLN A 130 -9.42 19.57 -10.09
N THR A 131 -9.52 18.42 -9.43
CA THR A 131 -9.25 18.28 -8.01
C THR A 131 -8.21 17.19 -7.82
N ARG A 132 -7.22 17.45 -6.96
CA ARG A 132 -6.26 16.42 -6.55
C ARG A 132 -5.86 16.64 -5.09
N PRO A 133 -5.57 15.56 -4.34
CA PRO A 133 -4.92 15.70 -3.04
C PRO A 133 -3.51 16.26 -3.23
N TYR A 134 -3.13 17.23 -2.41
CA TYR A 134 -1.79 17.81 -2.41
C TYR A 134 -1.51 18.43 -1.04
N ALA A 135 -0.52 17.88 -0.32
CA ALA A 135 -0.06 18.45 0.95
C ALA A 135 0.80 19.70 0.67
N LEU A 136 0.43 20.81 1.28
CA LEU A 136 1.20 22.06 1.23
C LEU A 136 2.26 22.11 2.34
N PRO A 137 3.27 22.99 2.22
CA PRO A 137 4.19 23.24 3.31
C PRO A 137 3.44 23.59 4.61
N GLY A 138 3.73 22.84 5.68
CA GLY A 138 3.07 22.99 6.98
C GLY A 138 1.83 22.10 7.19
N ASP A 139 1.32 21.44 6.16
CA ASP A 139 0.32 20.38 6.35
C ASP A 139 0.97 19.17 7.03
N LYS A 140 0.18 18.47 7.84
CA LYS A 140 0.63 17.28 8.56
C LYS A 140 0.82 16.12 7.59
N PHE A 141 2.02 15.54 7.54
CA PHE A 141 2.31 14.34 6.75
C PHE A 141 1.98 13.06 7.50
N THR A 142 1.92 11.95 6.77
CA THR A 142 1.73 10.63 7.40
C THR A 142 3.02 10.25 8.10
N THR A 143 2.92 9.93 9.39
CA THR A 143 4.07 9.58 10.22
C THR A 143 4.06 8.09 10.53
N TYR A 144 5.25 7.49 10.59
CA TYR A 144 5.43 6.06 10.79
C TYR A 144 6.34 5.79 12.00
N GLU A 145 5.86 4.95 12.92
CA GLU A 145 6.62 4.48 14.07
C GLU A 145 6.83 2.96 13.97
N LEU A 146 8.09 2.54 13.88
CA LEU A 146 8.46 1.14 13.77
C LEU A 146 8.21 0.41 15.09
N ASN A 147 7.60 -0.77 15.02
CA ASN A 147 7.33 -1.61 16.18
C ASN A 147 7.66 -3.08 15.87
N LEU A 148 8.31 -3.76 16.81
CA LEU A 148 8.62 -5.19 16.73
C LEU A 148 7.82 -5.94 17.78
N PHE A 149 7.23 -7.06 17.39
CA PHE A 149 6.43 -7.92 18.26
C PHE A 149 7.00 -9.34 18.26
N ASP A 150 7.43 -9.81 19.42
CA ASP A 150 7.77 -11.22 19.62
C ASP A 150 6.48 -12.03 19.80
N VAL A 151 6.32 -13.06 18.96
CA VAL A 151 5.13 -13.91 18.92
C VAL A 151 5.22 -15.08 19.91
N THR A 152 6.44 -15.43 20.36
CA THR A 152 6.68 -16.54 21.29
C THR A 152 6.52 -16.12 22.75
N GLY A 153 6.92 -14.89 23.07
CA GLY A 153 6.59 -14.22 24.32
C GLY A 153 6.01 -12.86 23.97
N PRO A 154 4.67 -12.65 24.03
CA PRO A 154 4.00 -11.48 23.48
C PRO A 154 4.53 -10.19 24.09
N LYS A 155 5.56 -9.65 23.44
CA LYS A 155 6.34 -8.50 23.91
C LYS A 155 6.53 -7.58 22.73
N GLN A 156 6.07 -6.35 22.93
CA GLN A 156 6.33 -5.24 22.04
C GLN A 156 7.67 -4.59 22.37
N THR A 157 8.46 -4.31 21.35
CA THR A 157 9.68 -3.52 21.44
C THR A 157 9.54 -2.32 20.49
N LYS A 158 9.67 -1.12 21.07
CA LYS A 158 9.73 0.14 20.34
C LYS A 158 11.21 0.53 20.19
N PRO A 159 11.83 0.33 19.02
CA PRO A 159 13.20 0.76 18.80
C PRO A 159 13.31 2.28 18.96
N ASP A 160 14.44 2.73 19.49
CA ASP A 160 14.77 4.16 19.61
C ASP A 160 15.21 4.68 18.23
N VAL A 161 14.23 5.01 17.40
CA VAL A 161 14.40 5.56 16.06
C VAL A 161 13.44 6.72 15.87
N ASP A 162 13.89 7.75 15.16
CA ASP A 162 13.03 8.87 14.82
C ASP A 162 11.84 8.39 13.97
N ARG A 163 10.67 8.94 14.27
CA ARG A 163 9.51 8.75 13.41
C ARG A 163 9.79 9.41 12.07
N PHE A 164 9.47 8.71 10.98
CA PHE A 164 9.69 9.25 9.64
C PHE A 164 8.37 9.71 9.01
N GLU A 165 8.45 10.77 8.21
CA GLU A 165 7.34 11.33 7.44
C GLU A 165 7.48 10.95 5.95
N HIS A 166 6.36 10.66 5.28
CA HIS A 166 6.31 10.43 3.82
C HIS A 166 5.08 11.06 3.19
#